data_AF-A0A7H8M4X3-F1
#
_entry.id   AF-A0A7H8M4X3-F1
#
_cell.length_a   1.000
_cell.length_b   1.000
_cell.length_c   1.000
_cell.angle_alpha   90.00
_cell.angle_beta   90.00
_cell.angle_gamma   90.00
#
_symmetry.space_group_name_H-M   'P 1'
#
loop_
_entity.id
_entity.type
_entity.pdbx_description
1 polymer ?
#
loop_
_entity_poly.entity_id
_entity_poly.type
_entity_poly.pdbx_seq_one_letter_code
_entity_poly.pdbx_strand_id
1 'polypeptide(L)'
;MRRLTAFSTAVLLPATLVAAPALPALAASPSTAIRAAATEDIPTYTPGIAGWPSGKGFDVAYRASTANVLYRRLVDGAWSAPLNLAGRLLGGAAVTFTGGDPRVYGRGVDGKLWERVRAGGMWQPWAKVDDLLISTSPAAAGHPDGRVEVFVRDTADKLQTKTYTPGTGWSAWTSLDMTADSAPAVAVTGTDTVRVVVTGRDHAVWTRTRTGTDWSDWTSLGESTYSTPGIAADTATGKVWVFVRNADTHRLRVRAYTGSWSDWQIMGGLYVDGPGTAFAGGKTVSVGRGRDGAFWSRTITGATWTTDVKAWVPGPPPGVPSALRGKNVTKIPTTSRVAALTFDSAWDAAGVSSIRATLQRENVPATFFLVGDFARGFPVYSNLLAGAGFRIGNHSDTHPDFTKISDATAKTQVATARTAIFNANGAQAVPLFRFPYGAYTASDVTLLNALGYVPVGWTVDSLGWQGTSGGQTADKVIARVLAAKTPGMIVLMHVGANPDDGTTLDADALPAIITGLRAAGYSFTTLDALIP
;
A
#
# COMPACT_ATOMS: atom_id res chain seq x y z
N MET A 1 42.68 70.14 36.06
CA MET A 1 43.86 69.92 36.92
C MET A 1 43.71 68.58 37.64
N ARG A 2 44.85 67.96 37.95
CA ARG A 2 45.09 66.62 38.55
C ARG A 2 45.04 65.41 37.59
N ARG A 3 46.26 65.03 37.15
CA ARG A 3 46.66 63.69 36.73
C ARG A 3 46.58 62.72 37.91
N LEU A 4 46.36 61.42 37.66
CA LEU A 4 47.33 60.36 38.03
C LEU A 4 46.88 58.96 37.54
N THR A 5 47.89 58.26 37.07
CA THR A 5 48.05 56.90 36.55
C THR A 5 47.85 55.78 37.58
N ALA A 6 47.44 54.59 37.13
CA ALA A 6 48.04 53.31 37.54
C ALA A 6 47.66 52.15 36.58
N PHE A 7 48.65 51.33 36.27
CA PHE A 7 48.62 50.13 35.42
C PHE A 7 47.87 48.96 36.08
N SER A 8 47.26 48.09 35.27
CA SER A 8 47.10 46.68 35.65
C SER A 8 47.23 45.77 34.42
N THR A 9 48.25 44.93 34.46
CA THR A 9 48.59 43.86 33.53
C THR A 9 47.63 42.68 33.74
N ALA A 10 46.83 42.34 32.73
CA ALA A 10 46.04 41.11 32.74
C ALA A 10 46.87 39.95 32.16
N VAL A 11 47.13 38.96 33.00
CA VAL A 11 47.70 37.66 32.67
C VAL A 11 46.60 36.80 32.02
N LEU A 12 46.83 36.29 30.80
CA LEU A 12 46.01 35.24 30.20
C LEU A 12 46.27 33.91 30.93
N LEU A 13 45.24 33.37 31.59
CA LEU A 13 45.17 31.96 31.98
C LEU A 13 44.58 31.15 30.82
N PRO A 14 45.18 30.01 30.43
CA PRO A 14 44.57 29.11 29.45
C PRO A 14 43.40 28.37 30.10
N ALA A 15 42.23 28.43 29.47
CA ALA A 15 41.08 27.64 29.84
C ALA A 15 41.35 26.15 29.56
N THR A 16 41.47 25.35 30.61
CA THR A 16 41.50 23.89 30.52
C THR A 16 40.10 23.38 30.22
N LEU A 17 39.91 22.88 29.00
CA LEU A 17 38.70 22.18 28.58
C LEU A 17 38.66 20.80 29.27
N VAL A 18 37.81 20.64 30.27
CA VAL A 18 37.57 19.34 30.90
C VAL A 18 36.71 18.50 29.95
N ALA A 19 37.31 17.48 29.34
CA ALA A 19 36.63 16.51 28.50
C ALA A 19 35.64 15.68 29.34
N ALA A 20 34.37 15.65 28.94
CA ALA A 20 33.39 14.72 29.48
C ALA A 20 33.79 13.27 29.15
N PRO A 21 33.61 12.30 30.07
CA PRO A 21 33.96 10.91 29.81
C PRO A 21 33.08 10.36 28.69
N ALA A 22 33.72 9.71 27.71
CA ALA A 22 33.06 9.04 26.61
C ALA A 22 32.10 7.96 27.15
N LEU A 23 30.86 7.96 26.65
CA LEU A 23 29.91 6.87 26.86
C LEU A 23 30.55 5.56 26.36
N PRO A 24 30.41 4.45 27.10
CA PRO A 24 30.96 3.17 26.66
C PRO A 24 30.32 2.77 25.33
N ALA A 25 31.15 2.38 24.37
CA ALA A 25 30.71 1.87 23.08
C ALA A 25 29.75 0.70 23.31
N LEU A 26 28.52 0.84 22.79
CA LEU A 26 27.57 -0.26 22.67
C LEU A 26 28.26 -1.41 21.95
N ALA A 27 28.41 -2.54 22.63
CA ALA A 27 28.87 -3.78 22.03
C ALA A 27 27.98 -4.08 20.81
N ALA A 28 28.59 -4.17 19.64
CA ALA A 28 27.92 -4.57 18.42
C ALA A 28 27.24 -5.92 18.66
N SER A 29 25.91 -5.96 18.51
CA SER A 29 25.17 -7.22 18.40
C SER A 29 25.77 -8.02 17.24
N PRO A 30 25.83 -9.37 17.33
CA PRO A 30 26.42 -10.17 16.27
C PRO A 30 25.69 -9.88 14.98
N SER A 31 26.42 -9.29 14.03
CA SER A 31 25.92 -9.00 12.69
C SER A 31 25.52 -10.31 12.04
N THR A 32 24.23 -10.60 11.99
CA THR A 32 23.69 -11.49 10.97
C THR A 32 23.87 -10.74 9.66
N ALA A 33 24.80 -11.22 8.83
CA ALA A 33 25.06 -10.65 7.52
C ALA A 33 23.73 -10.47 6.78
N ILE A 34 23.33 -9.22 6.54
CA ILE A 34 22.19 -8.86 5.71
C ILE A 34 22.53 -9.39 4.32
N ARG A 35 22.08 -10.61 3.99
CA ARG A 35 22.16 -11.12 2.62
C ARG A 35 21.41 -10.12 1.74
N ALA A 36 22.08 -9.58 0.74
CA ALA A 36 21.41 -8.81 -0.31
C ALA A 36 20.29 -9.69 -0.87
N ALA A 37 19.04 -9.23 -0.75
CA ALA A 37 17.92 -9.94 -1.34
C ALA A 37 18.11 -9.97 -2.87
N ALA A 38 17.65 -11.06 -3.52
CA ALA A 38 17.55 -11.09 -4.97
C ALA A 38 16.73 -9.87 -5.45
N THR A 39 17.07 -9.30 -6.60
CA THR A 39 16.38 -8.15 -7.22
C THR A 39 14.85 -8.33 -7.35
N GLU A 40 14.38 -9.57 -7.28
CA GLU A 40 12.98 -9.98 -7.45
C GLU A 40 12.13 -9.92 -6.17
N ASP A 41 12.74 -9.56 -5.03
CA ASP A 41 12.13 -9.64 -3.69
C ASP A 41 11.74 -8.26 -3.13
N ILE A 42 11.09 -7.43 -3.94
CA ILE A 42 10.65 -6.09 -3.51
C ILE A 42 9.18 -6.13 -3.09
N PRO A 43 8.86 -5.95 -1.80
CA PRO A 43 7.49 -5.98 -1.33
C PRO A 43 6.73 -4.72 -1.70
N THR A 44 5.52 -4.92 -2.20
CA THR A 44 4.70 -3.83 -2.74
C THR A 44 3.52 -3.44 -1.85
N TYR A 45 3.25 -4.22 -0.80
CA TYR A 45 2.13 -4.05 0.14
C TYR A 45 2.51 -4.52 1.55
N THR A 46 1.62 -4.24 2.53
CA THR A 46 1.65 -4.84 3.87
C THR A 46 1.75 -6.36 3.77
N PRO A 47 2.69 -6.99 4.49
CA PRO A 47 2.80 -8.44 4.54
C PRO A 47 1.74 -9.02 5.47
N GLY A 48 1.17 -10.16 5.09
CA GLY A 48 0.41 -10.99 6.01
C GLY A 48 1.38 -11.77 6.90
N ILE A 49 1.07 -11.87 8.20
CA ILE A 49 1.86 -12.63 9.16
C ILE A 49 0.93 -13.45 10.06
N ALA A 50 1.34 -14.68 10.38
CA ALA A 50 0.62 -15.56 11.30
C ALA A 50 1.59 -16.26 12.25
N GLY A 51 1.21 -16.35 13.53
CA GLY A 51 1.95 -17.09 14.54
C GLY A 51 1.72 -18.58 14.42
N TRP A 52 2.78 -19.37 14.59
CA TRP A 52 2.66 -20.82 14.56
C TRP A 52 1.89 -21.31 15.78
N PRO A 53 0.99 -22.29 15.64
CA PRO A 53 0.31 -22.91 16.79
C PRO A 53 1.27 -23.51 17.82
N SER A 54 2.48 -23.90 17.41
CA SER A 54 3.54 -24.37 18.32
C SER A 54 4.16 -23.27 19.19
N GLY A 55 3.88 -22.00 18.90
CA GLY A 55 4.49 -20.83 19.54
C GLY A 55 5.93 -20.54 19.13
N LYS A 56 6.52 -21.34 18.22
CA LYS A 56 7.97 -21.29 17.93
C LYS A 56 8.37 -20.33 16.82
N GLY A 57 7.43 -19.73 16.09
CA GLY A 57 7.76 -18.89 14.95
C GLY A 57 6.55 -18.28 14.28
N PHE A 58 6.80 -17.65 13.14
CA PHE A 58 5.80 -16.96 12.34
C PHE A 58 5.97 -17.28 10.85
N ASP A 59 4.86 -17.33 10.14
CA ASP A 59 4.81 -17.36 8.68
C ASP A 59 4.44 -15.99 8.15
N VAL A 60 5.09 -15.58 7.07
CA VAL A 60 4.91 -14.26 6.45
C VAL A 60 4.72 -14.44 4.95
N ALA A 61 3.64 -13.89 4.39
CA ALA A 61 3.41 -13.85 2.95
C ALA A 61 3.25 -12.42 2.45
N TYR A 62 3.79 -12.14 1.28
CA TYR A 62 3.77 -10.80 0.71
C TYR A 62 3.82 -10.84 -0.81
N ARG A 63 3.30 -9.79 -1.45
CA ARG A 63 3.38 -9.60 -2.89
C ARG A 63 4.70 -8.92 -3.26
N ALA A 64 5.49 -9.58 -4.10
CA ALA A 64 6.71 -9.04 -4.66
C ALA A 64 6.44 -8.13 -5.88
N SER A 65 7.44 -7.34 -6.30
CA SER A 65 7.38 -6.48 -7.49
C SER A 65 7.19 -7.26 -8.78
N THR A 66 7.61 -8.54 -8.81
CA THR A 66 7.31 -9.50 -9.88
C THR A 66 5.84 -9.93 -9.91
N ALA A 67 5.00 -9.40 -9.02
CA ALA A 67 3.61 -9.75 -8.76
C ALA A 67 3.38 -11.16 -8.20
N ASN A 68 4.43 -11.97 -8.04
CA ASN A 68 4.35 -13.26 -7.36
C ASN A 68 4.08 -13.09 -5.86
N VAL A 69 3.42 -14.08 -5.27
CA VAL A 69 3.30 -14.21 -3.82
C VAL A 69 4.53 -14.94 -3.29
N LEU A 70 5.28 -14.29 -2.42
CA LEU A 70 6.42 -14.89 -1.73
C LEU A 70 6.05 -15.20 -0.29
N TYR A 71 6.69 -16.23 0.27
CA TYR A 71 6.44 -16.74 1.61
C TYR A 71 7.75 -16.98 2.35
N ARG A 72 7.80 -16.60 3.63
CA ARG A 72 8.96 -16.74 4.51
C ARG A 72 8.55 -17.18 5.91
N ARG A 73 9.53 -17.71 6.63
CA ARG A 73 9.43 -18.02 8.05
C ARG A 73 10.30 -17.06 8.86
N LEU A 74 9.81 -16.67 10.02
CA LEU A 74 10.53 -15.90 11.03
C LEU A 74 10.59 -16.71 12.32
N VAL A 75 11.80 -17.10 12.74
CA VAL A 75 12.05 -17.90 13.95
C VAL A 75 13.16 -17.22 14.73
N ASP A 76 12.89 -16.81 15.97
CA ASP A 76 13.86 -16.15 16.85
C ASP A 76 14.64 -15.00 16.18
N GLY A 77 13.94 -14.18 15.38
CA GLY A 77 14.51 -13.04 14.66
C GLY A 77 15.21 -13.40 13.34
N ALA A 78 15.39 -14.68 13.04
CA ALA A 78 15.99 -15.16 11.80
C ALA A 78 14.93 -15.42 10.72
N TRP A 79 15.17 -14.89 9.52
CA TRP A 79 14.30 -15.06 8.36
C TRP A 79 14.79 -16.18 7.45
N SER A 80 13.86 -17.01 6.96
CA SER A 80 14.17 -17.99 5.91
C SER A 80 14.39 -17.31 4.56
N ALA A 81 15.00 -18.04 3.63
CA ALA A 81 14.93 -17.70 2.20
C ALA A 81 13.47 -17.63 1.72
N PRO A 82 13.15 -16.79 0.72
CA PRO A 82 11.81 -16.70 0.15
C PRO A 82 11.44 -17.99 -0.61
N LEU A 83 10.24 -18.48 -0.36
CA LEU A 83 9.57 -19.49 -1.16
C LEU A 83 8.58 -18.80 -2.12
N ASN A 84 8.66 -19.11 -3.42
CA ASN A 84 7.72 -18.58 -4.40
C ASN A 84 6.42 -19.40 -4.40
N LEU A 85 5.32 -18.79 -3.98
CA LEU A 85 3.98 -19.37 -4.03
C LEU A 85 3.22 -19.01 -5.32
N ALA A 86 3.92 -18.54 -6.36
CA ALA A 86 3.33 -18.11 -7.63
C ALA A 86 2.09 -17.22 -7.39
N GLY A 87 1.14 -17.22 -8.33
CA GLY A 87 -0.09 -16.43 -8.22
C GLY A 87 0.14 -14.93 -8.40
N ARG A 88 -0.87 -14.23 -8.92
CA ARG A 88 -0.83 -12.77 -9.11
C ARG A 88 -1.95 -12.14 -8.31
N LEU A 89 -1.58 -11.30 -7.35
CA LEU A 89 -2.52 -10.58 -6.48
C LEU A 89 -2.55 -9.08 -6.80
N LEU A 90 -3.69 -8.43 -6.61
CA LEU A 90 -3.83 -6.97 -6.74
C LEU A 90 -3.47 -6.20 -5.45
N GLY A 91 -3.21 -6.90 -4.34
CA GLY A 91 -2.88 -6.27 -3.06
C GLY A 91 -1.97 -7.15 -2.19
N GLY A 92 -2.05 -6.94 -0.88
CA GLY A 92 -1.38 -7.76 0.12
C GLY A 92 -2.00 -9.16 0.25
N ALA A 93 -1.25 -10.06 0.87
CA ALA A 93 -1.71 -11.41 1.20
C ALA A 93 -2.08 -11.48 2.69
N ALA A 94 -3.05 -12.32 3.05
CA ALA A 94 -3.29 -12.73 4.42
C ALA A 94 -2.73 -14.14 4.65
N VAL A 95 -2.22 -14.40 5.85
CA VAL A 95 -1.73 -15.73 6.27
C VAL A 95 -2.44 -16.10 7.55
N THR A 96 -2.80 -17.37 7.70
CA THR A 96 -3.34 -17.91 8.95
C THR A 96 -3.04 -19.41 9.08
N PHE A 97 -3.37 -20.01 10.21
CA PHE A 97 -3.24 -21.45 10.44
C PHE A 97 -4.60 -22.07 10.77
N THR A 98 -4.91 -23.21 10.16
CA THR A 98 -6.12 -23.99 10.45
C THR A 98 -5.72 -25.42 10.78
N GLY A 99 -6.04 -25.90 11.98
CA GLY A 99 -5.66 -27.27 12.39
C GLY A 99 -4.15 -27.56 12.30
N GLY A 100 -3.29 -26.53 12.39
CA GLY A 100 -1.84 -26.66 12.30
C GLY A 100 -1.22 -26.36 10.93
N ASP A 101 -2.02 -26.31 9.86
CA ASP A 101 -1.53 -26.07 8.51
C ASP A 101 -1.72 -24.60 8.08
N PRO A 102 -0.72 -23.99 7.40
CA PRO A 102 -0.82 -22.62 6.93
C PRO A 102 -1.74 -22.51 5.72
N ARG A 103 -2.47 -21.39 5.67
CA ARG A 103 -3.29 -20.96 4.53
C ARG A 103 -2.94 -19.52 4.17
N VAL A 104 -2.95 -19.23 2.87
CA VAL A 104 -2.73 -17.90 2.32
C VAL A 104 -3.96 -17.46 1.55
N TYR A 105 -4.40 -16.23 1.74
CA TYR A 105 -5.51 -15.63 1.01
C TYR A 105 -5.05 -14.37 0.29
N GLY A 106 -5.69 -14.04 -0.83
CA GLY A 106 -5.37 -12.83 -1.58
C GLY A 106 -6.47 -12.43 -2.54
N ARG A 107 -6.44 -11.16 -2.95
CA ARG A 107 -7.29 -10.65 -4.03
C ARG A 107 -6.62 -10.93 -5.38
N GLY A 108 -7.23 -11.77 -6.20
CA GLY A 108 -6.75 -12.10 -7.54
C GLY A 108 -6.87 -10.93 -8.53
N VAL A 109 -6.23 -11.07 -9.69
CA VAL A 109 -6.34 -10.10 -10.82
C VAL A 109 -7.73 -10.04 -11.45
N ASP A 110 -8.58 -11.03 -11.16
CA ASP A 110 -10.01 -11.05 -11.47
C ASP A 110 -10.87 -10.29 -10.44
N GLY A 111 -10.23 -9.68 -9.44
CA GLY A 111 -10.88 -8.91 -8.38
C GLY A 111 -11.53 -9.76 -7.28
N LYS A 112 -11.36 -11.10 -7.32
CA LYS A 112 -12.04 -12.05 -6.42
C LYS A 112 -11.12 -12.57 -5.32
N LEU A 113 -11.71 -13.25 -4.33
CA LEU A 113 -10.96 -13.88 -3.25
C LEU A 113 -10.40 -15.24 -3.71
N TRP A 114 -9.10 -15.42 -3.52
CA TRP A 114 -8.39 -16.67 -3.79
C TRP A 114 -7.68 -17.16 -2.53
N GLU A 115 -7.57 -18.48 -2.39
CA GLU A 115 -6.83 -19.14 -1.34
C GLU A 115 -5.75 -20.07 -1.91
N ARG A 116 -4.70 -20.27 -1.12
CA ARG A 116 -3.70 -21.31 -1.32
C ARG A 116 -3.46 -22.00 0.01
N VAL A 117 -3.71 -23.30 0.05
CA VAL A 117 -3.65 -24.09 1.28
C VAL A 117 -2.47 -25.04 1.26
N ARG A 118 -1.90 -25.31 2.43
CA ARG A 118 -0.95 -26.40 2.60
C ARG A 118 -1.68 -27.62 3.16
N ALA A 119 -1.56 -28.75 2.49
CA ALA A 119 -2.19 -30.01 2.89
C ALA A 119 -1.27 -31.18 2.53
N GLY A 120 -1.14 -32.16 3.42
CA GLY A 120 -0.22 -33.30 3.22
C GLY A 120 1.24 -32.87 3.08
N GLY A 121 1.64 -31.76 3.72
CA GLY A 121 2.99 -31.20 3.63
C GLY A 121 3.29 -30.40 2.36
N MET A 122 2.37 -30.31 1.41
CA MET A 122 2.56 -29.64 0.12
C MET A 122 1.59 -28.47 -0.08
N TRP A 123 2.03 -27.45 -0.82
CA TRP A 123 1.18 -26.34 -1.24
C TRP A 123 0.28 -26.77 -2.40
N GLN A 124 -1.02 -26.73 -2.19
CA GLN A 124 -2.00 -26.99 -3.23
C GLN A 124 -2.03 -25.82 -4.24
N PRO A 125 -2.58 -26.00 -5.44
CA PRO A 125 -2.82 -24.90 -6.38
C PRO A 125 -3.68 -23.79 -5.76
N TRP A 126 -3.57 -22.58 -6.30
CA TRP A 126 -4.50 -21.50 -5.95
C TRP A 126 -5.93 -21.88 -6.35
N ALA A 127 -6.88 -21.66 -5.45
CA ALA A 127 -8.29 -21.93 -5.66
C ALA A 127 -9.12 -20.66 -5.40
N LYS A 128 -10.09 -20.39 -6.27
CA LYS A 128 -11.02 -19.28 -6.08
C LYS A 128 -12.00 -19.67 -4.95
N VAL A 129 -12.14 -18.80 -3.96
CA VAL A 129 -13.02 -19.04 -2.80
C VAL A 129 -14.48 -18.76 -3.17
N ASP A 130 -14.73 -17.65 -3.85
CA ASP A 130 -16.07 -17.17 -4.17
C ASP A 130 -16.04 -16.18 -5.35
N ASP A 131 -17.20 -15.82 -5.88
CA ASP A 131 -17.34 -14.89 -7.01
C ASP A 131 -17.54 -13.42 -6.61
N LEU A 132 -17.70 -13.12 -5.32
CA LEU A 132 -17.75 -11.74 -4.82
C LEU A 132 -16.51 -10.94 -5.24
N LEU A 133 -16.74 -9.81 -5.91
CA LEU A 133 -15.70 -8.82 -6.18
C LEU A 133 -15.36 -8.07 -4.89
N ILE A 134 -14.08 -8.13 -4.53
CA ILE A 134 -13.54 -7.44 -3.36
C ILE A 134 -12.71 -6.24 -3.81
N SER A 135 -12.56 -5.23 -2.94
CA SER A 135 -11.91 -3.96 -3.26
C SER A 135 -10.53 -3.79 -2.62
N THR A 136 -10.19 -4.61 -1.64
CA THR A 136 -8.91 -4.54 -0.89
C THR A 136 -8.35 -5.93 -0.59
N SER A 137 -7.18 -5.99 0.06
CA SER A 137 -6.61 -7.24 0.59
C SER A 137 -7.58 -7.91 1.58
N PRO A 138 -7.68 -9.24 1.62
CA PRO A 138 -8.46 -9.94 2.64
C PRO A 138 -7.73 -9.98 3.99
N ALA A 139 -8.45 -10.38 5.04
CA ALA A 139 -7.91 -10.85 6.31
C ALA A 139 -8.51 -12.21 6.67
N ALA A 140 -7.78 -13.06 7.41
CA ALA A 140 -8.25 -14.40 7.74
C ALA A 140 -7.87 -14.81 9.18
N ALA A 141 -8.83 -15.36 9.90
CA ALA A 141 -8.67 -15.91 11.25
C ALA A 141 -8.94 -17.42 11.21
N GLY A 142 -7.89 -18.22 11.31
CA GLY A 142 -7.98 -19.68 11.40
C GLY A 142 -8.09 -20.15 12.84
N HIS A 143 -8.93 -21.16 13.05
CA HIS A 143 -9.27 -21.73 14.35
C HIS A 143 -8.57 -23.08 14.57
N PRO A 144 -8.33 -23.46 15.84
CA PRO A 144 -7.74 -24.77 16.17
C PRO A 144 -8.56 -25.97 15.68
N ASP A 145 -9.88 -25.82 15.58
CA ASP A 145 -10.81 -26.84 15.09
C ASP A 145 -10.84 -26.99 13.56
N GLY A 146 -9.99 -26.23 12.85
CA GLY A 146 -9.89 -26.25 11.40
C GLY A 146 -10.84 -25.29 10.67
N ARG A 147 -11.70 -24.57 11.39
CA ARG A 147 -12.49 -23.48 10.80
C ARG A 147 -11.60 -22.32 10.38
N VAL A 148 -12.08 -21.51 9.44
CA VAL A 148 -11.47 -20.22 9.10
C VAL A 148 -12.54 -19.21 8.75
N GLU A 149 -12.39 -18.01 9.29
CA GLU A 149 -13.22 -16.85 8.97
C GLU A 149 -12.41 -15.88 8.13
N VAL A 150 -12.92 -15.53 6.95
CA VAL A 150 -12.32 -14.55 6.04
C VAL A 150 -13.12 -13.27 6.04
N PHE A 151 -12.41 -12.14 6.05
CA PHE A 151 -12.98 -10.80 6.09
C PHE A 151 -12.47 -10.03 4.88
N VAL A 152 -13.39 -9.38 4.18
CA VAL A 152 -13.07 -8.60 2.97
C VAL A 152 -13.87 -7.31 2.97
N ARG A 153 -13.39 -6.33 2.21
CA ARG A 153 -14.20 -5.20 1.78
C ARG A 153 -14.68 -5.47 0.35
N ASP A 154 -15.98 -5.36 0.09
CA ASP A 154 -16.52 -5.49 -1.27
C ASP A 154 -16.34 -4.21 -2.10
N THR A 155 -16.78 -4.21 -3.37
CA THR A 155 -16.70 -3.02 -4.25
C THR A 155 -17.65 -1.89 -3.90
N ALA A 156 -18.56 -2.09 -2.93
CA ALA A 156 -19.42 -1.06 -2.35
C ALA A 156 -18.83 -0.50 -1.03
N ASP A 157 -17.56 -0.81 -0.74
CA ASP A 157 -16.84 -0.50 0.49
C ASP A 157 -17.43 -1.12 1.76
N LYS A 158 -18.33 -2.11 1.65
CA LYS A 158 -18.92 -2.78 2.80
C LYS A 158 -18.03 -3.91 3.29
N LEU A 159 -17.92 -4.03 4.60
CA LEU A 159 -17.20 -5.12 5.23
C LEU A 159 -18.07 -6.39 5.22
N GLN A 160 -17.50 -7.49 4.73
CA GLN A 160 -18.14 -8.79 4.58
C GLN A 160 -17.31 -9.85 5.32
N THR A 161 -17.99 -10.87 5.85
CA THR A 161 -17.35 -12.06 6.42
C THR A 161 -17.95 -13.34 5.84
N LYS A 162 -17.15 -14.41 5.81
CA LYS A 162 -17.54 -15.74 5.38
C LYS A 162 -16.72 -16.78 6.13
N THR A 163 -17.33 -17.92 6.45
CA THR A 163 -16.70 -18.95 7.27
C THR A 163 -16.61 -20.25 6.50
N TYR A 164 -15.44 -20.89 6.52
CA TYR A 164 -15.28 -22.28 6.14
C TYR A 164 -15.34 -23.16 7.38
N THR A 165 -16.17 -24.21 7.32
CA THR A 165 -16.27 -25.23 8.36
C THR A 165 -15.91 -26.59 7.79
N PRO A 166 -14.94 -27.33 8.38
CA PRO A 166 -14.63 -28.70 7.95
C PRO A 166 -15.88 -29.59 7.91
N GLY A 167 -16.06 -30.33 6.82
CA GLY A 167 -17.23 -31.20 6.60
C GLY A 167 -18.47 -30.49 6.05
N THR A 168 -18.62 -29.18 6.26
CA THR A 168 -19.77 -28.39 5.78
C THR A 168 -19.42 -27.52 4.56
N GLY A 169 -18.18 -27.01 4.50
CA GLY A 169 -17.74 -26.08 3.47
C GLY A 169 -17.94 -24.61 3.84
N TRP A 170 -18.01 -23.77 2.82
CA TRP A 170 -18.10 -22.31 2.95
C TRP A 170 -19.55 -21.82 3.16
N SER A 171 -19.76 -20.91 4.11
CA SER A 171 -21.05 -20.24 4.36
C SER A 171 -21.42 -19.24 3.25
N ALA A 172 -22.62 -18.65 3.31
CA ALA A 172 -22.89 -17.41 2.56
C ALA A 172 -22.05 -16.24 3.12
N TRP A 173 -21.92 -15.17 2.32
CA TRP A 173 -21.37 -13.90 2.80
C TRP A 173 -22.35 -13.21 3.75
N THR A 174 -21.82 -12.65 4.83
CA THR A 174 -22.58 -11.88 5.81
C THR A 174 -21.98 -10.48 5.93
N SER A 175 -22.83 -9.45 5.83
CA SER A 175 -22.39 -8.07 6.04
C SER A 175 -22.13 -7.80 7.52
N LEU A 176 -21.14 -6.97 7.79
CA LEU A 176 -20.82 -6.49 9.13
C LEU A 176 -21.27 -5.04 9.37
N ASP A 177 -22.13 -4.50 8.50
CA ASP A 177 -22.74 -3.16 8.61
C ASP A 177 -21.72 -2.01 8.76
N MET A 178 -20.51 -2.19 8.23
CA MET A 178 -19.44 -1.20 8.26
C MET A 178 -19.05 -0.79 6.85
N THR A 179 -18.84 0.51 6.65
CA THR A 179 -18.25 1.07 5.44
C THR A 179 -16.88 1.63 5.78
N ALA A 180 -15.85 1.06 5.18
CA ALA A 180 -14.47 1.26 5.64
C ALA A 180 -13.54 1.78 4.54
N ASP A 181 -12.49 2.50 4.92
CA ASP A 181 -11.47 3.02 4.00
C ASP A 181 -10.25 2.09 3.86
N SER A 182 -10.04 1.15 4.79
CA SER A 182 -8.96 0.17 4.71
C SER A 182 -9.44 -1.25 4.40
N ALA A 183 -8.49 -2.16 4.17
CA ALA A 183 -8.73 -3.59 4.38
C ALA A 183 -9.02 -3.87 5.88
N PRO A 184 -9.70 -4.98 6.22
CA PRO A 184 -9.78 -5.44 7.60
C PRO A 184 -8.45 -6.03 8.08
N ALA A 185 -8.30 -6.13 9.40
CA ALA A 185 -7.42 -7.10 10.04
C ALA A 185 -8.20 -7.85 11.12
N VAL A 186 -7.83 -9.11 11.36
CA VAL A 186 -8.58 -10.01 12.24
C VAL A 186 -7.64 -10.89 13.06
N ALA A 187 -8.01 -11.18 14.29
CA ALA A 187 -7.38 -12.21 15.12
C ALA A 187 -8.43 -13.06 15.84
N VAL A 188 -8.13 -14.34 16.05
CA VAL A 188 -8.83 -15.16 17.05
C VAL A 188 -8.38 -14.66 18.43
N THR A 189 -9.33 -14.30 19.30
CA THR A 189 -9.04 -13.69 20.61
C THR A 189 -9.48 -14.54 21.80
N GLY A 190 -10.10 -15.70 21.55
CA GLY A 190 -10.59 -16.61 22.57
C GLY A 190 -11.24 -17.84 21.95
N THR A 191 -11.83 -18.70 22.78
CA THR A 191 -12.56 -19.89 22.31
C THR A 191 -13.79 -19.44 21.52
N ASP A 192 -13.80 -19.71 20.22
CA ASP A 192 -14.82 -19.27 19.26
C ASP A 192 -15.11 -17.75 19.31
N THR A 193 -14.04 -16.97 19.56
CA THR A 193 -14.10 -15.50 19.57
C THR A 193 -13.13 -14.94 18.54
N VAL A 194 -13.62 -14.06 17.67
CA VAL A 194 -12.77 -13.30 16.74
C VAL A 194 -12.99 -11.82 16.91
N ARG A 195 -11.92 -11.04 16.75
CA ARG A 195 -11.98 -9.59 16.74
C ARG A 195 -11.49 -9.07 15.40
N VAL A 196 -12.32 -8.24 14.77
CA VAL A 196 -11.99 -7.52 13.55
C VAL A 196 -11.69 -6.07 13.88
N VAL A 197 -10.70 -5.51 13.19
CA VAL A 197 -10.32 -4.10 13.25
C VAL A 197 -10.19 -3.52 11.85
N VAL A 198 -10.54 -2.25 11.71
CA VAL A 198 -10.60 -1.57 10.42
C VAL A 198 -10.45 -0.06 10.62
N THR A 199 -10.05 0.65 9.58
CA THR A 199 -10.06 2.11 9.54
C THR A 199 -11.36 2.60 8.92
N GLY A 200 -12.11 3.41 9.66
CA GLY A 200 -13.38 3.99 9.22
C GLY A 200 -13.20 5.18 8.27
N ARG A 201 -14.33 5.69 7.74
CA ARG A 201 -14.35 6.91 6.90
C ARG A 201 -14.02 8.19 7.66
N ASP A 202 -14.11 8.14 8.98
CA ASP A 202 -13.68 9.17 9.91
C ASP A 202 -12.17 9.09 10.23
N HIS A 203 -11.45 8.18 9.56
CA HIS A 203 -10.03 7.88 9.77
C HIS A 203 -9.70 7.30 11.15
N ALA A 204 -10.71 7.00 11.97
CA ALA A 204 -10.54 6.36 13.26
C ALA A 204 -10.38 4.84 13.10
N VAL A 205 -9.73 4.22 14.07
CA VAL A 205 -9.68 2.76 14.17
C VAL A 205 -10.97 2.28 14.83
N TRP A 206 -11.65 1.32 14.21
CA TRP A 206 -12.88 0.71 14.72
C TRP A 206 -12.68 -0.77 14.95
N THR A 207 -13.38 -1.33 15.95
CA THR A 207 -13.35 -2.75 16.26
C THR A 207 -14.74 -3.32 16.49
N ARG A 208 -14.91 -4.61 16.14
CA ARG A 208 -16.10 -5.43 16.42
C ARG A 208 -15.64 -6.83 16.84
N THR A 209 -16.34 -7.45 17.78
CA THR A 209 -16.02 -8.81 18.25
C THR A 209 -17.19 -9.75 17.98
N ARG A 210 -16.90 -10.96 17.48
CA ARG A 210 -17.84 -12.08 17.44
C ARG A 210 -17.52 -13.04 18.57
N THR A 211 -18.54 -13.47 19.31
CA THR A 211 -18.47 -14.58 20.27
C THR A 211 -19.61 -15.54 19.95
N GLY A 212 -19.32 -16.80 19.59
CA GLY A 212 -20.39 -17.66 19.09
C GLY A 212 -21.03 -17.06 17.83
N THR A 213 -22.34 -17.06 17.70
CA THR A 213 -22.99 -16.42 16.54
C THR A 213 -23.13 -14.90 16.66
N ASP A 214 -22.85 -14.33 17.83
CA ASP A 214 -23.26 -12.97 18.17
C ASP A 214 -22.14 -11.97 17.93
N TRP A 215 -22.52 -10.83 17.36
CA TRP A 215 -21.61 -9.71 17.11
C TRP A 215 -21.90 -8.55 18.05
N SER A 216 -20.86 -8.01 18.68
CA SER A 216 -20.95 -6.74 19.42
C SER A 216 -21.26 -5.58 18.48
N ASP A 217 -21.58 -4.42 19.04
CA ASP A 217 -21.56 -3.17 18.26
C ASP A 217 -20.14 -2.78 17.84
N TRP A 218 -20.05 -1.92 16.82
CA TRP A 218 -18.80 -1.27 16.44
C TRP A 218 -18.39 -0.26 17.50
N THR A 219 -17.15 -0.36 17.97
CA THR A 219 -16.57 0.58 18.95
C THR A 219 -15.36 1.27 18.35
N SER A 220 -15.32 2.59 18.46
CA SER A 220 -14.14 3.36 18.05
C SER A 220 -13.03 3.18 19.09
N LEU A 221 -11.83 2.88 18.59
CA LEU A 221 -10.59 2.92 19.35
C LEU A 221 -9.88 4.27 19.19
N GLY A 222 -10.47 5.26 18.49
CA GLY A 222 -9.80 6.51 18.17
C GLY A 222 -8.56 6.28 17.29
N GLU A 223 -7.59 7.20 17.40
CA GLU A 223 -6.35 7.26 16.58
C GLU A 223 -6.60 7.47 15.08
N SER A 224 -5.82 8.34 14.46
CA SER A 224 -5.97 8.63 13.03
C SER A 224 -5.02 7.77 12.20
N THR A 225 -5.53 7.06 11.21
CA THR A 225 -4.72 6.30 10.24
C THR A 225 -5.37 6.27 8.87
N TYR A 226 -4.56 6.05 7.82
CA TYR A 226 -5.03 5.83 6.44
C TYR A 226 -4.78 4.41 5.96
N SER A 227 -4.08 3.59 6.73
CA SER A 227 -3.69 2.24 6.36
C SER A 227 -4.50 1.18 7.10
N THR A 228 -4.41 -0.07 6.64
CA THR A 228 -4.93 -1.24 7.36
C THR A 228 -4.30 -1.34 8.76
N PRO A 229 -5.09 -1.45 9.85
CA PRO A 229 -4.55 -1.74 11.17
C PRO A 229 -3.92 -3.15 11.23
N GLY A 230 -3.06 -3.39 12.20
CA GLY A 230 -2.62 -4.74 12.59
C GLY A 230 -3.32 -5.16 13.88
N ILE A 231 -3.64 -6.45 14.02
CA ILE A 231 -4.13 -7.04 15.28
C ILE A 231 -3.37 -8.33 15.59
N ALA A 232 -3.07 -8.54 16.86
CA ALA A 232 -2.51 -9.79 17.39
C ALA A 232 -3.18 -10.12 18.72
N ALA A 233 -3.28 -11.39 19.06
CA ALA A 233 -3.93 -11.80 20.30
C ALA A 233 -3.28 -13.04 20.91
N ASP A 234 -3.18 -13.00 22.24
CA ASP A 234 -2.87 -14.16 23.06
C ASP A 234 -4.19 -14.78 23.53
N THR A 235 -4.61 -15.84 22.86
CA THR A 235 -5.88 -16.51 23.14
C THR A 235 -5.92 -17.17 24.52
N ALA A 236 -4.76 -17.47 25.12
CA ALA A 236 -4.69 -18.07 26.45
C ALA A 236 -5.03 -17.08 27.56
N THR A 237 -4.68 -15.80 27.37
CA THR A 237 -4.92 -14.73 28.35
C THR A 237 -6.06 -13.79 27.97
N GLY A 238 -6.55 -13.88 26.72
CA GLY A 238 -7.52 -12.94 26.16
C GLY A 238 -6.93 -11.57 25.83
N LYS A 239 -5.60 -11.42 25.92
CA LYS A 239 -4.92 -10.16 25.65
C LYS A 239 -4.87 -9.88 24.14
N VAL A 240 -5.20 -8.66 23.75
CA VAL A 240 -5.19 -8.23 22.34
C VAL A 240 -4.32 -7.00 22.18
N TRP A 241 -3.59 -6.90 21.08
CA TRP A 241 -2.86 -5.71 20.66
C TRP A 241 -3.37 -5.27 19.30
N VAL A 242 -3.66 -3.98 19.18
CA VAL A 242 -3.99 -3.32 17.92
C VAL A 242 -2.88 -2.33 17.59
N PHE A 243 -2.39 -2.37 16.36
CA PHE A 243 -1.28 -1.57 15.89
C PHE A 243 -1.70 -0.72 14.71
N VAL A 244 -1.23 0.51 14.65
CA VAL A 244 -1.45 1.37 13.49
C VAL A 244 -0.22 2.19 13.16
N ARG A 245 -0.11 2.52 11.88
CA ARG A 245 0.71 3.64 11.42
C ARG A 245 -0.14 4.90 11.55
N ASN A 246 0.24 5.80 12.45
CA ASN A 246 -0.48 7.07 12.64
C ASN A 246 -0.42 7.93 11.36
N ALA A 247 -1.52 8.58 11.02
CA ALA A 247 -1.72 9.38 9.81
C ALA A 247 -0.69 10.51 9.67
N ASP A 248 -0.41 11.24 10.75
CA ASP A 248 0.38 12.47 10.71
C ASP A 248 1.87 12.22 10.92
N THR A 249 2.20 11.43 11.95
CA THR A 249 3.57 11.18 12.36
C THR A 249 4.20 10.00 11.64
N HIS A 250 3.37 9.12 11.03
CA HIS A 250 3.78 7.88 10.38
C HIS A 250 4.52 6.90 11.30
N ARG A 251 4.44 7.14 12.60
CA ARG A 251 5.00 6.28 13.64
C ARG A 251 4.05 5.15 13.94
N LEU A 252 4.62 4.00 14.28
CA LEU A 252 3.87 2.87 14.79
C LEU A 252 3.33 3.23 16.18
N ARG A 253 2.06 2.93 16.40
CA ARG A 253 1.37 3.04 17.68
C ARG A 253 0.70 1.73 18.02
N VAL A 254 0.56 1.47 19.32
CA VAL A 254 -0.08 0.26 19.84
C VAL A 254 -1.11 0.61 20.91
N ARG A 255 -2.21 -0.14 20.92
CA ARG A 255 -3.22 -0.16 21.97
C ARG A 255 -3.45 -1.59 22.42
N ALA A 256 -3.52 -1.83 23.72
CA ALA A 256 -3.71 -3.17 24.28
C ALA A 256 -5.07 -3.31 24.96
N TYR A 257 -5.63 -4.52 24.93
CA TYR A 257 -6.84 -4.91 25.65
C TYR A 257 -6.52 -6.03 26.64
N THR A 258 -6.89 -5.83 27.92
CA THR A 258 -6.78 -6.83 29.00
C THR A 258 -8.03 -6.79 29.90
N GLY A 259 -9.22 -6.80 29.28
CA GLY A 259 -10.51 -6.54 29.93
C GLY A 259 -11.00 -5.09 29.73
N SER A 260 -10.07 -4.15 29.60
CA SER A 260 -10.30 -2.78 29.13
C SER A 260 -9.19 -2.37 28.16
N TRP A 261 -9.45 -1.33 27.36
CA TRP A 261 -8.47 -0.78 26.43
C TRP A 261 -7.54 0.21 27.15
N SER A 262 -6.22 0.07 26.94
CA SER A 262 -5.23 1.06 27.35
C SER A 262 -5.35 2.35 26.54
N ASP A 263 -4.56 3.37 26.86
CA ASP A 263 -4.28 4.46 25.92
C ASP A 263 -3.41 3.99 24.74
N TRP A 264 -3.38 4.79 23.68
CA TRP A 264 -2.45 4.58 22.57
C TRP A 264 -1.03 4.94 22.98
N GLN A 265 -0.08 4.05 22.70
CA GLN A 265 1.33 4.24 23.00
C GLN A 265 2.14 4.40 21.71
N ILE A 266 3.08 5.34 21.70
CA ILE A 266 3.99 5.57 20.57
C ILE A 266 5.13 4.56 20.64
N MET A 267 5.24 3.71 19.62
CA MET A 267 6.34 2.75 19.50
C MET A 267 7.54 3.34 18.74
N GLY A 268 7.30 4.31 17.86
CA GLY A 268 8.34 4.90 17.00
C GLY A 268 8.37 4.26 15.61
N GLY A 269 9.54 4.27 14.97
CA GLY A 269 9.69 3.87 13.56
C GLY A 269 9.01 4.83 12.59
N LEU A 270 9.35 4.74 11.30
CA LEU A 270 8.70 5.51 10.24
C LEU A 270 8.28 4.57 9.13
N TYR A 271 6.98 4.30 9.07
CA TYR A 271 6.38 3.31 8.18
C TYR A 271 5.65 3.99 7.02
N VAL A 272 5.52 3.27 5.90
CA VAL A 272 4.73 3.71 4.74
C VAL A 272 3.38 2.99 4.65
N ASP A 273 3.29 1.81 5.26
CA ASP A 273 2.09 0.98 5.31
C ASP A 273 1.64 0.75 6.75
N GLY A 274 0.42 0.20 6.88
CA GLY A 274 -0.03 -0.42 8.10
C GLY A 274 0.78 -1.67 8.45
N PRO A 275 0.92 -2.01 9.74
CA PRO A 275 1.71 -3.16 10.19
C PRO A 275 0.96 -4.48 9.99
N GLY A 276 1.69 -5.52 9.56
CA GLY A 276 1.26 -6.90 9.75
C GLY A 276 1.67 -7.37 11.13
N THR A 277 0.76 -7.94 11.92
CA THR A 277 1.07 -8.38 13.29
C THR A 277 0.53 -9.76 13.62
N ALA A 278 1.26 -10.50 14.45
CA ALA A 278 0.82 -11.79 14.96
C ALA A 278 1.43 -12.10 16.33
N PHE A 279 0.79 -12.99 17.08
CA PHE A 279 1.27 -13.49 18.37
C PHE A 279 1.68 -14.96 18.25
N ALA A 280 2.81 -15.33 18.86
CA ALA A 280 3.24 -16.71 19.05
C ALA A 280 4.18 -16.81 20.27
N GLY A 281 3.97 -17.83 21.11
CA GLY A 281 4.94 -18.19 22.17
C GLY A 281 5.25 -17.08 23.17
N GLY A 282 4.25 -16.30 23.57
CA GLY A 282 4.41 -15.19 24.53
C GLY A 282 4.98 -13.90 23.93
N LYS A 283 5.16 -13.85 22.60
CA LYS A 283 5.68 -12.69 21.87
C LYS A 283 4.69 -12.26 20.79
N THR A 284 4.49 -10.96 20.68
CA THR A 284 3.84 -10.36 19.50
C THR A 284 4.92 -9.81 18.59
N VAL A 285 4.82 -10.08 17.29
CA VAL A 285 5.70 -9.49 16.28
C VAL A 285 4.88 -8.55 15.41
N SER A 286 5.45 -7.36 15.15
CA SER A 286 4.98 -6.43 14.14
C SER A 286 6.01 -6.37 13.01
N VAL A 287 5.53 -6.41 11.76
CA VAL A 287 6.33 -6.28 10.54
C VAL A 287 5.72 -5.21 9.63
N GLY A 288 6.55 -4.38 9.01
CA GLY A 288 6.06 -3.32 8.13
C GLY A 288 7.14 -2.69 7.25
N ARG A 289 6.72 -2.06 6.15
CA ARG A 289 7.62 -1.37 5.23
C ARG A 289 7.98 0.01 5.79
N GLY A 290 9.28 0.29 5.85
CA GLY A 290 9.83 1.58 6.27
C GLY A 290 9.92 2.57 5.12
N ARG A 291 10.17 3.85 5.45
CA ARG A 291 10.41 4.91 4.45
C ARG A 291 11.67 4.72 3.61
N ASP A 292 12.60 3.88 4.05
CA ASP A 292 13.78 3.47 3.28
C ASP A 292 13.48 2.32 2.30
N GLY A 293 12.22 1.87 2.21
CA GLY A 293 11.80 0.74 1.40
C GLY A 293 12.11 -0.62 2.02
N ALA A 294 12.89 -0.68 3.10
CA ALA A 294 13.20 -1.94 3.78
C ALA A 294 12.01 -2.45 4.59
N PHE A 295 12.02 -3.75 4.87
CA PHE A 295 11.15 -4.30 5.90
C PHE A 295 11.79 -4.17 7.27
N TRP A 296 10.97 -3.75 8.22
CA TRP A 296 11.32 -3.62 9.61
C TRP A 296 10.44 -4.52 10.45
N SER A 297 11.00 -5.04 11.52
CA SER A 297 10.31 -5.91 12.47
C SER A 297 10.56 -5.43 13.89
N ARG A 298 9.57 -5.68 14.75
CA ARG A 298 9.64 -5.38 16.17
C ARG A 298 9.01 -6.51 16.96
N THR A 299 9.64 -6.86 18.08
CA THR A 299 9.09 -7.84 19.02
C THR A 299 8.54 -7.12 20.25
N ILE A 300 7.37 -7.55 20.70
CA ILE A 300 6.66 -7.07 21.88
C ILE A 300 6.52 -8.23 22.85
N THR A 301 6.89 -8.01 24.11
CA THR A 301 6.77 -8.98 25.20
C THR A 301 6.04 -8.31 26.37
N GLY A 302 4.82 -8.73 26.64
CA GLY A 302 4.00 -8.11 27.68
C GLY A 302 3.64 -6.65 27.34
N ALA A 303 4.31 -5.70 27.98
CA ALA A 303 4.15 -4.25 27.79
C ALA A 303 5.42 -3.57 27.26
N THR A 304 6.50 -4.32 27.02
CA THR A 304 7.76 -3.79 26.49
C THR A 304 7.96 -4.22 25.05
N TRP A 305 8.80 -3.49 24.32
CA TRP A 305 9.10 -3.79 22.93
C TRP A 305 10.54 -3.42 22.56
N THR A 306 11.07 -4.09 21.54
CA THR A 306 12.38 -3.79 20.98
C THR A 306 12.37 -2.49 20.17
N THR A 307 13.54 -1.98 19.82
CA THR A 307 13.70 -1.06 18.70
C THR A 307 13.38 -1.78 17.38
N ASP A 308 13.20 -1.02 16.30
CA ASP A 308 12.98 -1.61 14.98
C ASP A 308 14.26 -2.29 14.48
N VAL A 309 14.12 -3.56 14.10
CA VAL A 309 15.20 -4.38 13.52
C VAL A 309 14.93 -4.51 12.03
N LYS A 310 15.91 -4.12 11.23
CA LYS A 310 15.87 -4.26 9.77
C LYS A 310 15.83 -5.74 9.42
N ALA A 311 14.70 -6.19 8.89
CA ALA A 311 14.45 -7.60 8.58
C ALA A 311 15.14 -7.99 7.26
N TRP A 312 14.86 -7.25 6.19
CA TRP A 312 15.62 -7.33 4.94
C TRP A 312 15.49 -6.06 4.12
N VAL A 313 16.45 -5.85 3.21
CA VAL A 313 16.47 -4.74 2.27
C VAL A 313 16.09 -5.28 0.89
N PRO A 314 15.02 -4.78 0.27
CA PRO A 314 14.69 -5.09 -1.11
C PRO A 314 15.80 -4.74 -2.10
N GLY A 315 15.86 -5.47 -3.22
CA GLY A 315 16.69 -5.07 -4.34
C GLY A 315 16.26 -3.71 -4.94
N PRO A 316 17.12 -3.08 -5.76
CA PRO A 316 16.73 -1.86 -6.47
C PRO A 316 15.56 -2.16 -7.44
N PRO A 317 14.65 -1.19 -7.68
CA PRO A 317 13.63 -1.32 -8.72
C PRO A 317 14.27 -1.62 -10.09
N PRO A 318 13.56 -2.33 -10.98
CA PRO A 318 14.05 -2.59 -12.32
C PRO A 318 14.30 -1.26 -13.07
N GLY A 319 15.40 -1.23 -13.84
CA GLY A 319 15.76 -0.07 -14.66
C GLY A 319 14.88 0.07 -15.90
N VAL A 320 15.08 1.15 -16.66
CA VAL A 320 14.34 1.42 -17.90
C VAL A 320 14.69 0.38 -18.98
N PRO A 321 13.70 -0.36 -19.52
CA PRO A 321 13.92 -1.27 -20.63
C PRO A 321 14.58 -0.55 -21.81
N SER A 322 15.61 -1.17 -22.41
CA SER A 322 16.39 -0.56 -23.50
C SER A 322 15.51 -0.11 -24.68
N ALA A 323 14.48 -0.91 -25.00
CA ALA A 323 13.52 -0.62 -26.08
C ALA A 323 12.70 0.66 -25.88
N LEU A 324 12.62 1.17 -24.63
CA LEU A 324 11.86 2.36 -24.26
C LEU A 324 12.73 3.60 -24.00
N ARG A 325 14.06 3.47 -24.04
CA ARG A 325 14.95 4.62 -23.85
C ARG A 325 14.79 5.64 -24.99
N GLY A 326 14.90 6.92 -24.65
CA GLY A 326 14.76 8.04 -25.59
C GLY A 326 13.33 8.27 -26.09
N LYS A 327 12.32 7.60 -25.53
CA LYS A 327 10.93 7.67 -25.99
C LYS A 327 10.01 8.25 -24.94
N ASN A 328 9.04 9.04 -25.41
CA ASN A 328 7.80 9.28 -24.68
C ASN A 328 6.72 8.36 -25.26
N VAL A 329 6.31 7.35 -24.50
CA VAL A 329 5.43 6.29 -25.00
C VAL A 329 3.99 6.79 -25.04
N THR A 330 3.45 7.02 -26.23
CA THR A 330 2.05 7.48 -26.42
C THR A 330 1.07 6.34 -26.69
N LYS A 331 1.59 5.13 -26.90
CA LYS A 331 0.82 3.94 -27.27
C LYS A 331 1.58 2.68 -26.86
N ILE A 332 0.88 1.65 -26.36
CA ILE A 332 1.46 0.34 -26.08
C ILE A 332 1.82 -0.33 -27.43
N PRO A 333 3.07 -0.76 -27.64
CA PRO A 333 3.49 -1.36 -28.90
C PRO A 333 2.94 -2.79 -29.04
N THR A 334 1.70 -2.90 -29.51
CA THR A 334 0.99 -4.17 -29.70
C THR A 334 -0.02 -4.08 -30.84
N THR A 335 -0.35 -5.23 -31.42
CA THR A 335 -1.45 -5.40 -32.38
C THR A 335 -2.75 -5.82 -31.71
N SER A 336 -2.70 -6.24 -30.43
CA SER A 336 -3.87 -6.62 -29.65
C SER A 336 -4.74 -5.41 -29.32
N ARG A 337 -6.06 -5.58 -29.37
CA ARG A 337 -7.03 -4.56 -28.94
C ARG A 337 -7.04 -4.44 -27.42
N VAL A 338 -6.02 -3.79 -26.89
CA VAL A 338 -5.90 -3.46 -25.46
C VAL A 338 -5.96 -1.94 -25.27
N ALA A 339 -6.56 -1.51 -24.17
CA ALA A 339 -6.59 -0.11 -23.77
C ALA A 339 -6.01 0.03 -22.35
N ALA A 340 -5.14 1.01 -22.15
CA ALA A 340 -4.71 1.44 -20.83
C ALA A 340 -5.44 2.71 -20.44
N LEU A 341 -6.26 2.63 -19.40
CA LEU A 341 -6.90 3.79 -18.80
C LEU A 341 -5.92 4.40 -17.79
N THR A 342 -5.64 5.70 -17.96
CA THR A 342 -4.68 6.42 -17.13
C THR A 342 -5.25 7.73 -16.62
N PHE A 343 -4.85 8.11 -15.42
CA PHE A 343 -5.45 9.24 -14.71
C PHE A 343 -4.40 10.15 -14.10
N ASP A 344 -4.49 11.45 -14.35
CA ASP A 344 -3.63 12.46 -13.70
C ASP A 344 -4.29 13.00 -12.43
N SER A 345 -3.52 13.04 -11.35
CA SER A 345 -3.95 13.47 -10.01
C SER A 345 -3.06 14.61 -9.52
N ALA A 346 -3.53 15.85 -9.64
CA ALA A 346 -2.73 17.05 -9.44
C ALA A 346 -3.22 17.95 -8.30
N TRP A 347 -4.39 18.59 -8.43
CA TRP A 347 -4.81 19.64 -7.48
C TRP A 347 -6.08 19.31 -6.69
N ASP A 348 -6.90 18.38 -7.17
CA ASP A 348 -8.20 18.05 -6.60
C ASP A 348 -8.46 16.55 -6.67
N ALA A 349 -9.27 16.03 -5.73
CA ALA A 349 -9.56 14.61 -5.57
C ALA A 349 -11.05 14.24 -5.74
N ALA A 350 -11.92 15.16 -6.19
CA ALA A 350 -13.37 14.98 -6.21
C ALA A 350 -13.83 13.73 -7.00
N GLY A 351 -13.16 13.41 -8.11
CA GLY A 351 -13.47 12.25 -8.94
C GLY A 351 -12.90 10.92 -8.45
N VAL A 352 -11.94 10.91 -7.50
CA VAL A 352 -11.19 9.69 -7.12
C VAL A 352 -12.10 8.56 -6.68
N SER A 353 -13.06 8.83 -5.79
CA SER A 353 -13.96 7.81 -5.26
C SER A 353 -14.84 7.19 -6.35
N SER A 354 -15.41 8.01 -7.24
CA SER A 354 -16.28 7.57 -8.33
C SER A 354 -15.50 6.75 -9.37
N ILE A 355 -14.32 7.24 -9.76
CA ILE A 355 -13.43 6.56 -10.70
C ILE A 355 -13.00 5.20 -10.13
N ARG A 356 -12.49 5.18 -8.88
CA ARG A 356 -12.08 3.95 -8.19
C ARG A 356 -13.21 2.93 -8.12
N ALA A 357 -14.40 3.36 -7.69
CA ALA A 357 -15.57 2.49 -7.54
C ALA A 357 -15.99 1.89 -8.89
N THR A 358 -16.02 2.70 -9.95
CA THR A 358 -16.33 2.23 -11.31
C THR A 358 -15.29 1.22 -11.79
N LEU A 359 -14.00 1.53 -11.69
CA LEU A 359 -12.93 0.62 -12.10
C LEU A 359 -12.97 -0.71 -11.33
N GLN A 360 -13.26 -0.69 -10.03
CA GLN A 360 -13.36 -1.91 -9.21
C GLN A 360 -14.58 -2.75 -9.56
N ARG A 361 -15.76 -2.13 -9.68
CA ARG A 361 -17.00 -2.81 -10.07
C ARG A 361 -16.86 -3.45 -11.45
N GLU A 362 -16.22 -2.74 -12.37
CA GLU A 362 -15.97 -3.25 -13.71
C GLU A 362 -14.75 -4.18 -13.79
N ASN A 363 -13.98 -4.38 -12.72
CA ASN A 363 -12.70 -5.09 -12.71
C ASN A 363 -11.75 -4.62 -13.84
N VAL A 364 -11.60 -3.31 -13.98
CA VAL A 364 -10.74 -2.67 -14.98
C VAL A 364 -9.44 -2.20 -14.30
N PRO A 365 -8.26 -2.69 -14.72
CA PRO A 365 -6.99 -2.16 -14.26
C PRO A 365 -6.77 -0.74 -14.78
N ALA A 366 -6.06 0.08 -14.01
CA ALA A 366 -5.74 1.47 -14.36
C ALA A 366 -4.38 1.89 -13.80
N THR A 367 -3.85 2.99 -14.34
CA THR A 367 -2.63 3.64 -13.85
C THR A 367 -2.89 5.11 -13.48
N PHE A 368 -2.52 5.53 -12.27
CA PHE A 368 -2.67 6.90 -11.79
C PHE A 368 -1.30 7.55 -11.69
N PHE A 369 -1.12 8.74 -12.28
CA PHE A 369 0.07 9.55 -12.15
C PHE A 369 -0.17 10.65 -11.12
N LEU A 370 0.53 10.57 -10.00
CA LEU A 370 0.30 11.43 -8.85
C LEU A 370 1.34 12.55 -8.83
N VAL A 371 0.86 13.77 -8.61
CA VAL A 371 1.70 14.89 -8.19
C VAL A 371 2.09 14.70 -6.72
N GLY A 372 3.30 15.12 -6.34
CA GLY A 372 3.76 15.05 -4.95
C GLY A 372 2.91 15.88 -3.99
N ASP A 373 2.51 17.09 -4.40
CA ASP A 373 1.52 17.92 -3.69
C ASP A 373 0.19 17.19 -3.49
N PHE A 374 -0.33 16.51 -4.51
CA PHE A 374 -1.55 15.70 -4.41
C PHE A 374 -1.41 14.61 -3.34
N ALA A 375 -0.29 13.88 -3.35
CA ALA A 375 -0.04 12.80 -2.39
C ALA A 375 0.00 13.31 -0.94
N ARG A 376 0.49 14.53 -0.72
CA ARG A 376 0.55 15.19 0.59
C ARG A 376 -0.79 15.79 1.02
N GLY A 377 -1.52 16.42 0.10
CA GLY A 377 -2.82 17.05 0.38
C GLY A 377 -3.98 16.05 0.49
N PHE A 378 -3.89 14.92 -0.21
CA PHE A 378 -4.95 13.91 -0.30
C PHE A 378 -4.41 12.50 0.04
N PRO A 379 -3.85 12.28 1.24
CA PRO A 379 -3.21 11.00 1.60
C PRO A 379 -4.21 9.84 1.65
N VAL A 380 -5.44 10.10 2.08
CA VAL A 380 -6.54 9.12 2.07
C VAL A 380 -6.77 8.59 0.66
N TYR A 381 -7.01 9.49 -0.30
CA TYR A 381 -7.29 9.13 -1.69
C TYR A 381 -6.09 8.47 -2.36
N SER A 382 -4.88 8.96 -2.08
CA SER A 382 -3.64 8.34 -2.53
C SER A 382 -3.48 6.90 -2.03
N ASN A 383 -3.85 6.64 -0.77
CA ASN A 383 -3.84 5.30 -0.19
C ASN A 383 -4.97 4.43 -0.76
N LEU A 384 -6.17 4.98 -0.94
CA LEU A 384 -7.31 4.27 -1.53
C LEU A 384 -6.99 3.76 -2.94
N LEU A 385 -6.31 4.56 -3.77
CA LEU A 385 -5.90 4.14 -5.11
C LEU A 385 -4.87 3.01 -5.09
N ALA A 386 -3.82 3.13 -4.27
CA ALA A 386 -2.77 2.11 -4.16
C ALA A 386 -3.31 0.80 -3.53
N GLY A 387 -4.09 0.92 -2.45
CA GLY A 387 -4.72 -0.20 -1.74
C GLY A 387 -5.81 -0.92 -2.55
N ALA A 388 -6.43 -0.21 -3.51
CA ALA A 388 -7.32 -0.80 -4.52
C ALA A 388 -6.57 -1.63 -5.58
N GLY A 389 -5.24 -1.62 -5.57
CA GLY A 389 -4.40 -2.38 -6.51
C GLY A 389 -4.09 -1.67 -7.81
N PHE A 390 -4.40 -0.38 -7.93
CA PHE A 390 -4.05 0.38 -9.13
C PHE A 390 -2.57 0.70 -9.20
N ARG A 391 -2.05 0.80 -10.42
CA ARG A 391 -0.65 1.17 -10.65
C ARG A 391 -0.49 2.66 -10.37
N ILE A 392 0.57 3.02 -9.65
CA ILE A 392 0.92 4.41 -9.35
C ILE A 392 2.19 4.78 -10.13
N GLY A 393 2.15 5.92 -10.80
CA GLY A 393 3.26 6.58 -11.50
C GLY A 393 3.50 7.99 -10.95
N ASN A 394 4.60 8.60 -11.39
CA ASN A 394 5.05 9.91 -10.93
C ASN A 394 4.64 11.03 -11.91
N HIS A 395 4.08 12.12 -11.40
CA HIS A 395 3.68 13.29 -12.19
C HIS A 395 4.36 14.59 -11.76
N SER A 396 5.63 14.51 -11.31
CA SER A 396 6.39 15.60 -10.67
C SER A 396 5.84 16.04 -9.31
N ASP A 397 6.53 16.95 -8.61
CA ASP A 397 6.15 17.30 -7.22
C ASP A 397 5.13 18.44 -7.18
N THR A 398 5.32 19.46 -8.02
CA THR A 398 4.47 20.68 -8.05
C THR A 398 3.92 20.98 -9.45
N HIS A 399 3.93 19.99 -10.36
CA HIS A 399 3.40 20.10 -11.72
C HIS A 399 3.99 21.24 -12.61
N PRO A 400 5.33 21.48 -12.63
CA PRO A 400 5.92 22.49 -13.50
C PRO A 400 6.02 22.03 -14.96
N ASP A 401 6.03 22.98 -15.89
CA ASP A 401 6.41 22.74 -17.28
C ASP A 401 7.91 22.44 -17.39
N PHE A 402 8.26 21.21 -17.83
CA PHE A 402 9.65 20.76 -17.84
C PHE A 402 10.51 21.51 -18.87
N THR A 403 9.91 22.08 -19.92
CA THR A 403 10.68 22.86 -20.90
C THR A 403 11.12 24.22 -20.38
N LYS A 404 10.67 24.61 -19.18
CA LYS A 404 10.91 25.92 -18.56
C LYS A 404 11.77 25.84 -17.29
N ILE A 405 12.20 24.66 -16.89
CA ILE A 405 12.99 24.45 -15.67
C ILE A 405 14.36 23.86 -16.01
N SER A 406 15.31 24.02 -15.09
CA SER A 406 16.63 23.41 -15.24
C SER A 406 16.60 21.90 -14.96
N ASP A 407 17.57 21.16 -15.50
CA ASP A 407 17.79 19.75 -15.17
C ASP A 407 17.88 19.48 -13.66
N ALA A 408 18.51 20.38 -12.90
CA ALA A 408 18.63 20.27 -11.45
C ALA A 408 17.25 20.36 -10.79
N THR A 409 16.42 21.30 -11.22
CA THR A 409 15.03 21.45 -10.77
C THR A 409 14.19 20.23 -11.15
N ALA A 410 14.31 19.74 -12.39
CA ALA A 410 13.61 18.55 -12.87
C ALA A 410 13.94 17.31 -12.02
N LYS A 411 15.23 17.09 -11.70
CA LYS A 411 15.66 15.99 -10.81
C LYS A 411 15.02 16.09 -9.42
N THR A 412 15.00 17.30 -8.84
CA THR A 412 14.36 17.54 -7.54
C THR A 412 12.86 17.26 -7.61
N GLN A 413 12.17 17.75 -8.64
CA GLN A 413 10.73 17.51 -8.85
C GLN A 413 10.40 16.01 -8.89
N VAL A 414 11.18 15.24 -9.64
CA VAL A 414 11.00 13.78 -9.76
C VAL A 414 11.27 13.07 -8.43
N ALA A 415 12.36 13.42 -7.74
CA ALA A 415 12.77 12.76 -6.50
C ALA A 415 11.85 13.10 -5.31
N THR A 416 11.43 14.35 -5.17
CA THR A 416 10.52 14.80 -4.11
C THR A 416 9.15 14.16 -4.28
N ALA A 417 8.61 14.14 -5.51
CA ALA A 417 7.35 13.46 -5.80
C ALA A 417 7.40 11.96 -5.47
N ARG A 418 8.49 11.28 -5.87
CA ARG A 418 8.70 9.86 -5.55
C ARG A 418 8.63 9.62 -4.05
N THR A 419 9.27 10.49 -3.26
CA THR A 419 9.31 10.39 -1.80
C THR A 419 7.94 10.68 -1.19
N ALA A 420 7.24 11.72 -1.66
CA ALA A 420 5.90 12.07 -1.21
C ALA A 420 4.88 10.94 -1.46
N ILE A 421 4.86 10.39 -2.67
CA ILE A 421 4.01 9.26 -3.06
C ILE A 421 4.32 8.05 -2.18
N PHE A 422 5.59 7.64 -2.11
CA PHE A 422 5.99 6.47 -1.32
C PHE A 422 5.64 6.65 0.17
N ASN A 423 5.86 7.84 0.71
CA ASN A 423 5.49 8.15 2.09
C ASN A 423 3.97 8.18 2.29
N ALA A 424 3.16 8.56 1.32
CA ALA A 424 1.70 8.59 1.48
C ALA A 424 1.10 7.18 1.48
N ASN A 425 1.45 6.36 0.47
CA ASN A 425 0.73 5.12 0.16
C ASN A 425 1.63 3.89 -0.11
N GLY A 426 2.94 4.00 0.11
CA GLY A 426 3.89 2.89 -0.06
C GLY A 426 4.10 2.43 -1.51
N ALA A 427 3.56 3.12 -2.51
CA ALA A 427 3.72 2.74 -3.91
C ALA A 427 5.09 3.17 -4.46
N GLN A 428 5.75 2.26 -5.16
CA GLN A 428 6.93 2.59 -5.97
C GLN A 428 6.46 3.22 -7.27
N ALA A 429 6.52 4.56 -7.37
CA ALA A 429 6.10 5.29 -8.57
C ALA A 429 6.97 5.00 -9.81
N VAL A 430 8.15 4.39 -9.62
CA VAL A 430 9.01 3.90 -10.71
C VAL A 430 8.44 2.64 -11.38
N PRO A 431 8.69 2.44 -12.69
CA PRO A 431 9.47 3.30 -13.57
C PRO A 431 8.58 4.23 -14.40
N LEU A 432 7.37 4.61 -13.97
CA LEU A 432 6.45 5.37 -14.83
C LEU A 432 6.46 6.86 -14.48
N PHE A 433 6.67 7.71 -15.48
CA PHE A 433 6.57 9.16 -15.31
C PHE A 433 5.69 9.77 -16.40
N ARG A 434 4.90 10.79 -16.05
CA ARG A 434 4.18 11.62 -17.03
C ARG A 434 4.58 13.07 -16.86
N PHE A 435 4.97 13.70 -17.96
CA PHE A 435 5.29 15.12 -17.98
C PHE A 435 4.02 15.96 -17.74
N PRO A 436 4.05 16.91 -16.77
CA PRO A 436 3.04 17.96 -16.67
C PRO A 436 2.78 18.62 -18.03
N TYR A 437 1.51 18.83 -18.35
CA TYR A 437 1.03 19.42 -19.62
C TYR A 437 1.44 18.65 -20.89
N GLY A 438 2.08 17.48 -20.77
CA GLY A 438 2.73 16.81 -21.90
C GLY A 438 3.91 17.57 -22.49
N ALA A 439 4.46 18.56 -21.78
CA ALA A 439 5.53 19.44 -22.25
C ALA A 439 6.91 18.89 -21.86
N TYR A 440 7.76 18.63 -22.86
CA TYR A 440 9.10 18.08 -22.66
C TYR A 440 10.02 18.32 -23.87
N THR A 441 11.31 18.15 -23.64
CA THR A 441 12.38 18.12 -24.64
C THR A 441 13.04 16.73 -24.70
N ALA A 442 13.86 16.47 -25.73
CA ALA A 442 14.62 15.22 -25.81
C ALA A 442 15.64 15.07 -24.66
N SER A 443 16.19 16.17 -24.14
CA SER A 443 17.04 16.17 -22.95
C SER A 443 16.26 15.77 -21.70
N ASP A 444 15.01 16.22 -21.54
CA ASP A 444 14.17 15.83 -20.40
C ASP A 444 13.88 14.32 -20.39
N VAL A 445 13.63 13.73 -21.56
CA VAL A 445 13.44 12.28 -21.70
C VAL A 445 14.71 11.52 -21.29
N THR A 446 15.87 12.00 -21.74
CA THR A 446 17.17 11.42 -21.38
C THR A 446 17.42 11.51 -19.87
N LEU A 447 17.11 12.66 -19.27
CA LEU A 447 17.20 12.89 -17.83
C LEU A 447 16.31 11.90 -17.06
N LEU A 448 15.04 11.74 -17.45
CA LEU A 448 14.13 10.80 -16.78
C LEU A 448 14.58 9.35 -16.93
N ASN A 449 15.09 8.96 -18.10
CA ASN A 449 15.63 7.62 -18.28
C ASN A 449 16.82 7.36 -17.36
N ALA A 450 17.70 8.35 -17.16
CA ALA A 450 18.81 8.27 -16.20
C ALA A 450 18.33 8.16 -14.74
N LEU A 451 17.16 8.70 -14.42
CA LEU A 451 16.50 8.56 -13.12
C LEU A 451 15.69 7.25 -12.96
N GLY A 452 15.69 6.38 -13.97
CA GLY A 452 14.98 5.10 -13.94
C GLY A 452 13.51 5.18 -14.38
N TYR A 453 13.09 6.26 -15.04
CA TYR A 453 11.72 6.45 -15.51
C TYR A 453 11.57 6.33 -17.03
N VAL A 454 10.47 5.71 -17.43
CA VAL A 454 9.86 5.69 -18.76
C VAL A 454 8.83 6.81 -18.81
N PRO A 455 9.03 7.84 -19.65
CA PRO A 455 8.01 8.84 -19.91
C PRO A 455 6.84 8.23 -20.68
N VAL A 456 5.61 8.53 -20.24
CA VAL A 456 4.37 8.04 -20.84
C VAL A 456 3.45 9.21 -21.18
N GLY A 457 3.15 9.34 -22.46
CA GLY A 457 2.13 10.24 -22.99
C GLY A 457 0.81 9.50 -23.17
N TRP A 458 0.08 9.84 -24.23
CA TRP A 458 -1.23 9.25 -24.49
C TRP A 458 -1.53 9.22 -25.99
N THR A 459 -2.46 8.33 -26.35
CA THR A 459 -3.06 8.28 -27.68
C THR A 459 -4.16 9.33 -27.80
N VAL A 460 -4.93 9.51 -26.73
CA VAL A 460 -6.03 10.48 -26.66
C VAL A 460 -6.12 11.05 -25.25
N ASP A 461 -6.23 12.38 -25.18
CA ASP A 461 -6.71 13.08 -23.98
C ASP A 461 -8.23 13.21 -24.11
N SER A 462 -8.94 12.75 -23.09
CA SER A 462 -10.39 12.83 -22.93
C SER A 462 -10.92 14.28 -22.93
N LEU A 463 -10.11 15.23 -22.45
CA LEU A 463 -10.46 16.64 -22.23
C LEU A 463 -11.59 16.86 -21.21
N GLY A 464 -12.01 15.86 -20.42
CA GLY A 464 -13.10 16.04 -19.46
C GLY A 464 -12.81 17.07 -18.37
N TRP A 465 -11.53 17.29 -18.06
CA TRP A 465 -11.06 18.33 -17.13
C TRP A 465 -11.46 19.76 -17.51
N GLN A 466 -11.75 20.03 -18.80
CA GLN A 466 -12.18 21.36 -19.24
C GLN A 466 -13.58 21.74 -18.72
N GLY A 467 -14.36 20.76 -18.24
CA GLY A 467 -15.68 20.98 -17.68
C GLY A 467 -16.71 21.51 -18.68
N THR A 468 -17.92 21.72 -18.19
CA THR A 468 -19.00 22.35 -18.97
C THR A 468 -18.73 23.82 -19.29
N SER A 469 -17.99 24.53 -18.42
CA SER A 469 -17.51 25.90 -18.63
C SER A 469 -16.59 26.02 -19.85
N GLY A 470 -15.77 24.98 -20.12
CA GLY A 470 -14.97 24.83 -21.33
C GLY A 470 -15.72 24.27 -22.54
N GLY A 471 -17.05 24.10 -22.45
CA GLY A 471 -17.90 23.59 -23.52
C GLY A 471 -17.86 22.07 -23.70
N GLN A 472 -17.34 21.31 -22.72
CA GLN A 472 -17.40 19.85 -22.74
C GLN A 472 -18.72 19.30 -22.19
N THR A 473 -18.99 18.04 -22.51
CA THR A 473 -20.03 17.22 -21.90
C THR A 473 -19.50 15.80 -21.75
N ALA A 474 -20.10 14.98 -20.89
CA ALA A 474 -19.74 13.56 -20.78
C ALA A 474 -19.83 12.86 -22.15
N ASP A 475 -20.86 13.15 -22.96
CA ASP A 475 -21.01 12.58 -24.31
C ASP A 475 -19.87 12.97 -25.25
N LYS A 476 -19.39 14.21 -25.21
CA LYS A 476 -18.23 14.64 -26.00
C LYS A 476 -16.96 13.90 -25.58
N VAL A 477 -16.76 13.74 -24.27
CA VAL A 477 -15.64 12.98 -23.71
C VAL A 477 -15.69 11.52 -24.18
N ILE A 478 -16.85 10.87 -24.07
CA ILE A 478 -17.08 9.49 -24.53
C ILE A 478 -16.79 9.36 -26.02
N ALA A 479 -17.41 10.21 -26.84
CA ALA A 479 -17.27 10.17 -28.30
C ALA A 479 -15.81 10.37 -28.73
N ARG A 480 -15.10 11.29 -28.09
CA ARG A 480 -13.68 11.56 -28.36
C ARG A 480 -12.80 10.35 -28.08
N VAL A 481 -12.97 9.69 -26.93
CA VAL A 481 -12.18 8.51 -26.57
C VAL A 481 -12.49 7.34 -27.51
N LEU A 482 -13.77 7.10 -27.81
CA LEU A 482 -14.17 6.01 -28.71
C LEU A 482 -13.73 6.27 -30.16
N ALA A 483 -13.69 7.51 -30.63
CA ALA A 483 -13.18 7.83 -31.97
C ALA A 483 -11.68 7.53 -32.11
N ALA A 484 -10.90 7.58 -31.02
CA ALA A 484 -9.46 7.34 -31.02
C ALA A 484 -9.06 5.86 -30.86
N LYS A 485 -10.01 4.93 -30.94
CA LYS A 485 -9.76 3.48 -30.82
C LYS A 485 -8.67 3.01 -31.78
N THR A 486 -7.54 2.59 -31.20
CA THR A 486 -6.46 1.91 -31.92
C THR A 486 -5.84 0.83 -31.00
N PRO A 487 -5.32 -0.30 -31.52
CA PRO A 487 -4.75 -1.36 -30.67
C PRO A 487 -3.63 -0.83 -29.76
N GLY A 488 -3.68 -1.03 -28.44
CA GLY A 488 -2.67 -0.50 -27.52
C GLY A 488 -2.86 0.96 -27.12
N MET A 489 -4.06 1.52 -27.28
CA MET A 489 -4.33 2.93 -26.94
C MET A 489 -4.09 3.22 -25.45
N ILE A 490 -3.54 4.40 -25.19
CA ILE A 490 -3.42 4.97 -23.84
C ILE A 490 -4.38 6.16 -23.75
N VAL A 491 -5.32 6.09 -22.82
CA VAL A 491 -6.32 7.14 -22.59
C VAL A 491 -5.89 7.96 -21.38
N LEU A 492 -5.72 9.28 -21.58
CA LEU A 492 -5.53 10.24 -20.49
C LEU A 492 -6.89 10.78 -20.02
N MET A 493 -7.11 10.70 -18.72
CA MET A 493 -8.24 11.27 -17.97
C MET A 493 -7.71 11.96 -16.72
N HIS A 494 -8.54 12.71 -16.01
CA HIS A 494 -8.16 13.46 -14.81
C HIS A 494 -9.10 13.12 -13.65
N VAL A 495 -8.58 13.13 -12.43
CA VAL A 495 -9.39 12.82 -11.23
C VAL A 495 -10.03 14.06 -10.59
N GLY A 496 -9.54 15.25 -10.92
CA GLY A 496 -10.00 16.50 -10.31
C GLY A 496 -11.27 17.03 -10.96
N ALA A 497 -12.05 17.77 -10.19
CA ALA A 497 -13.12 18.60 -10.72
C ALA A 497 -12.55 19.81 -11.49
N ASN A 498 -13.31 20.29 -12.48
CA ASN A 498 -13.02 21.58 -13.09
C ASN A 498 -13.15 22.71 -12.04
N PRO A 499 -12.19 23.65 -11.96
CA PRO A 499 -12.17 24.67 -10.91
C PRO A 499 -13.29 25.72 -11.02
N ASP A 500 -13.85 25.93 -12.21
CA ASP A 500 -14.84 27.00 -12.44
C ASP A 500 -16.29 26.50 -12.25
N ASP A 501 -16.57 25.24 -12.61
CA ASP A 501 -17.93 24.69 -12.56
C ASP A 501 -18.10 23.44 -11.68
N GLY A 502 -17.01 22.89 -11.11
CA GLY A 502 -17.02 21.75 -10.21
C GLY A 502 -17.34 20.40 -10.86
N THR A 503 -17.43 20.32 -12.19
CA THR A 503 -17.79 19.08 -12.89
C THR A 503 -16.65 18.07 -12.91
N THR A 504 -16.98 16.78 -12.81
CA THR A 504 -16.04 15.65 -12.88
C THR A 504 -16.30 14.79 -14.12
N LEU A 505 -16.38 15.40 -15.30
CA LEU A 505 -16.86 14.75 -16.53
C LEU A 505 -16.07 13.48 -16.90
N ASP A 506 -14.78 13.40 -16.55
CA ASP A 506 -13.98 12.19 -16.74
C ASP A 506 -14.50 11.01 -15.88
N ALA A 507 -14.90 11.27 -14.63
CA ALA A 507 -15.53 10.26 -13.78
C ALA A 507 -16.91 9.85 -14.33
N ASP A 508 -17.69 10.81 -14.81
CA ASP A 508 -19.06 10.59 -15.31
C ASP A 508 -19.06 9.80 -16.63
N ALA A 509 -18.10 10.07 -17.52
CA ALA A 509 -17.94 9.40 -18.80
C ALA A 509 -17.38 7.98 -18.70
N LEU A 510 -16.63 7.67 -17.62
CA LEU A 510 -15.85 6.45 -17.48
C LEU A 510 -16.66 5.14 -17.67
N PRO A 511 -17.86 4.95 -17.08
CA PRO A 511 -18.64 3.72 -17.29
C PRO A 511 -18.99 3.47 -18.76
N ALA A 512 -19.37 4.52 -19.48
CA ALA A 512 -19.73 4.44 -20.90
C ALA A 512 -18.50 4.23 -21.79
N ILE A 513 -17.35 4.84 -21.45
CA ILE A 513 -16.07 4.57 -22.11
C ILE A 513 -15.70 3.08 -21.97
N ILE A 514 -15.76 2.53 -20.75
CA ILE A 514 -15.45 1.12 -20.50
C ILE A 514 -16.36 0.22 -21.33
N THR A 515 -17.67 0.49 -21.30
CA THR A 515 -18.69 -0.26 -22.04
C THR A 515 -18.44 -0.20 -23.54
N GLY A 516 -18.21 1.00 -24.10
CA GLY A 516 -17.97 1.21 -25.52
C GLY A 516 -16.68 0.58 -26.03
N LEU A 517 -15.62 0.58 -25.23
CA LEU A 517 -14.36 -0.10 -25.56
C LEU A 517 -14.54 -1.63 -25.56
N ARG A 518 -15.21 -2.21 -24.55
CA ARG A 518 -15.54 -3.64 -24.52
C ARG A 518 -16.38 -4.07 -25.72
N ALA A 519 -17.41 -3.29 -26.06
CA ALA A 519 -18.25 -3.54 -27.24
C ALA A 519 -17.44 -3.51 -28.55
N ALA A 520 -16.33 -2.76 -28.59
CA ALA A 520 -15.39 -2.75 -29.71
C ALA A 520 -14.34 -3.88 -29.66
N GLY A 521 -14.44 -4.79 -28.70
CA GLY A 521 -13.54 -5.93 -28.52
C GLY A 521 -12.23 -5.60 -27.80
N TYR A 522 -12.19 -4.52 -27.01
CA TYR A 522 -11.01 -4.19 -26.21
C TYR A 522 -11.00 -4.91 -24.87
N SER A 523 -9.82 -5.41 -24.48
CA SER A 523 -9.50 -5.71 -23.08
C SER A 523 -8.70 -4.56 -22.45
N PHE A 524 -8.58 -4.57 -21.12
CA PHE A 524 -7.89 -3.51 -20.38
C PHE A 524 -6.59 -4.01 -19.76
N THR A 525 -5.59 -3.13 -19.70
CA THR A 525 -4.28 -3.40 -19.11
C THR A 525 -3.77 -2.19 -18.34
N THR A 526 -2.79 -2.37 -17.46
CA THR A 526 -1.95 -1.28 -16.95
C THR A 526 -0.81 -0.98 -17.92
N LEU A 527 -0.09 0.11 -17.64
CA LEU A 527 1.16 0.45 -18.31
C LEU A 527 2.32 -0.49 -17.96
N ASP A 528 2.13 -1.45 -17.06
CA ASP A 528 3.12 -2.51 -16.84
C ASP A 528 3.29 -3.38 -18.08
N ALA A 529 2.35 -3.37 -19.03
CA ALA A 529 2.53 -3.99 -20.35
C ALA A 529 3.68 -3.39 -21.19
N LEU A 530 4.21 -2.22 -20.80
CA LEU A 530 5.41 -1.64 -21.40
C LEU A 530 6.70 -2.25 -20.81
N ILE A 531 6.60 -2.86 -19.63
CA ILE A 531 7.74 -3.28 -18.82
C ILE A 531 7.79 -4.82 -18.89
N PRO A 532 8.98 -5.43 -19.07
CA PRO A 532 9.15 -6.88 -19.14
C PRO A 532 8.60 -7.66 -17.95
#